data_AF-A0A6V8CW81-F1
#
_entry.id   AF-A0A6V8CW81-F1
#
_cell.length_a   1.000
_cell.length_b   1.000
_cell.length_c   1.000
_cell.angle_alpha   90.00
_cell.angle_beta   90.00
_cell.angle_gamma   90.00
#
_symmetry.space_group_name_H-M   'P 1'
#
loop_
_entity.id
_entity.type
_entity.pdbx_description
1 polymer ?
#
loop_
_entity_poly.entity_id
_entity_poly.type
_entity_poly.pdbx_seq_one_letter_code
_entity_poly.pdbx_strand_id
1 'polypeptide(L)' 'EEFIVVFCAMGITAEEYNFFRTDLERTGALENAVLFVNLADDPAVERLITPRLALTAAEYLAFEHDYHVLVIY' A
#
# COMPACT_ATOMS: atom_id res chain seq x y z
N GLU A 1 -18.47 8.52 5.00
CA GLU A 1 -17.33 7.60 5.03
C GLU A 1 -16.31 8.12 4.04
N GLU A 2 -15.07 8.29 4.49
CA GLU A 2 -13.96 8.69 3.63
C GLU A 2 -13.41 7.45 2.90
N PHE A 3 -12.81 7.65 1.73
CA PHE A 3 -12.27 6.55 0.92
C PHE A 3 -10.75 6.56 0.98
N ILE A 4 -10.15 5.39 1.23
CA ILE A 4 -8.70 5.23 1.31
C ILE A 4 -8.24 4.00 0.55
N VAL A 5 -7.10 4.12 -0.13
CA VAL A 5 -6.48 3.00 -0.86
C VAL A 5 -5.32 2.46 -0.04
N VAL A 6 -5.29 1.15 0.18
CA VAL A 6 -4.12 0.47 0.74
C VAL A 6 -3.43 -0.30 -0.38
N PHE A 7 -2.26 0.16 -0.78
CA PHE A 7 -1.48 -0.43 -1.85
C PHE A 7 -0.39 -1.33 -1.25
N CYS A 8 -0.39 -2.60 -1.64
CA CYS A 8 0.61 -3.59 -1.27
C CYS A 8 1.37 -4.00 -2.53
N ALA A 9 2.67 -3.72 -2.58
CA ALA A 9 3.55 -4.19 -3.65
C ALA A 9 4.66 -5.05 -3.08
N MET A 10 4.97 -6.15 -3.76
CA MET A 10 6.00 -7.10 -3.32
C MET A 10 6.86 -7.56 -4.48
N GLY A 11 8.17 -7.57 -4.27
CA GLY A 11 9.14 -7.96 -5.28
C GLY A 11 9.19 -7.01 -6.47
N ILE A 12 8.72 -5.76 -6.33
CA ILE A 12 8.82 -4.75 -7.39
C ILE A 12 10.22 -4.17 -7.46
N THR A 13 10.65 -3.72 -8.62
CA THR A 13 11.92 -3.01 -8.78
C THR A 13 11.84 -1.61 -8.17
N ALA A 14 12.99 -1.06 -7.77
CA ALA A 14 13.06 0.32 -7.29
C ALA A 14 12.62 1.34 -8.37
N GLU A 15 12.76 1.02 -9.65
CA GLU A 15 12.28 1.85 -10.76
C GLU A 15 10.75 1.87 -10.81
N GLU A 16 10.10 0.71 -10.74
CA GLU A 16 8.64 0.59 -10.66
C GLU A 16 8.09 1.33 -9.43
N TYR A 17 8.73 1.16 -8.26
CA TYR A 17 8.33 1.87 -7.04
C TYR A 17 8.38 3.40 -7.23
N ASN A 18 9.47 3.92 -7.78
CA ASN A 18 9.63 5.35 -8.01
C ASN A 18 8.61 5.88 -9.04
N PHE A 19 8.31 5.10 -10.07
CA PHE A 19 7.26 5.43 -11.03
C PHE A 19 5.90 5.54 -10.34
N PHE A 20 5.49 4.53 -9.57
CA PHE A 20 4.22 4.53 -8.84
C PHE A 20 4.13 5.68 -7.84
N ARG A 21 5.18 5.91 -7.05
CA ARG A 21 5.22 7.01 -6.08
C ARG A 21 5.04 8.37 -6.75
N THR A 22 5.77 8.60 -7.84
CA THR A 22 5.72 9.88 -8.57
C THR A 22 4.34 10.10 -9.20
N ASP A 23 3.71 9.06 -9.74
CA ASP A 23 2.38 9.17 -10.33
C ASP A 23 1.29 9.44 -9.26
N LEU A 24 1.39 8.77 -8.10
CA LEU A 24 0.49 9.00 -6.97
C LEU A 24 0.66 10.39 -6.34
N GLU A 25 1.89 10.88 -6.26
CA GLU A 25 2.18 12.26 -5.82
C GLU A 25 1.60 13.28 -6.80
N ARG A 26 1.78 13.07 -8.10
CA ARG A 26 1.29 13.99 -9.15
C ARG A 26 -0.24 14.08 -9.19
N THR A 27 -0.92 12.98 -8.91
CA THR A 27 -2.39 12.92 -8.91
C THR A 27 -3.01 13.40 -7.60
N GLY A 28 -2.20 13.63 -6.55
CA GLY A 28 -2.68 13.92 -5.20
C GLY A 28 -3.30 12.72 -4.49
N ALA A 29 -3.29 11.54 -5.13
CA ALA A 29 -3.83 10.31 -4.56
C ALA A 29 -3.03 9.82 -3.34
N LEU A 30 -1.77 10.26 -3.20
CA LEU A 30 -0.92 9.91 -2.07
C LEU A 30 -1.48 10.39 -0.72
N GLU A 31 -2.25 11.48 -0.69
CA GLU A 31 -2.85 12.01 0.54
C GLU A 31 -3.92 11.05 1.12
N ASN A 32 -4.53 10.22 0.28
CA ASN A 32 -5.55 9.24 0.65
C ASN A 32 -5.11 7.80 0.32
N ALA A 33 -3.81 7.51 0.46
CA ALA A 33 -3.27 6.18 0.23
C ALA A 33 -2.23 5.78 1.28
N VAL A 34 -2.23 4.50 1.64
CA VAL A 34 -1.18 3.86 2.45
C VAL A 34 -0.42 2.88 1.57
N LEU A 35 0.90 3.00 1.51
CA LEU A 35 1.74 2.12 0.70
C LEU A 35 2.58 1.18 1.57
N PHE A 36 2.46 -0.11 1.30
CA PHE A 36 3.33 -1.16 1.81
C PHE A 36 4.12 -1.71 0.63
N VAL A 37 5.44 -1.51 0.66
CA VAL A 37 6.31 -1.88 -0.47
C VAL A 37 7.42 -2.77 0.02
N ASN A 38 7.58 -3.90 -0.67
CA ASN A 38 8.73 -4.78 -0.59
C ASN A 38 9.38 -4.82 -1.98
N LEU A 39 10.67 -4.47 -2.05
CA LEU A 39 11.42 -4.42 -3.29
C LEU A 39 11.95 -5.81 -3.68
N ALA A 40 12.40 -5.94 -4.93
CA ALA A 40 12.94 -7.18 -5.48
C ALA A 40 14.21 -7.64 -4.74
N ASP A 41 14.99 -6.70 -4.23
CA ASP A 41 16.24 -6.89 -3.46
C ASP A 41 16.00 -7.09 -1.96
N ASP A 42 14.80 -6.81 -1.45
CA ASP A 42 14.45 -7.04 -0.05
C ASP A 42 14.31 -8.55 0.27
N PRO A 43 14.51 -8.96 1.54
CA PRO A 43 14.41 -10.35 1.96
C PRO A 43 13.08 -11.00 1.57
N ALA A 44 13.12 -12.21 1.00
CA ALA A 44 11.91 -12.92 0.57
C ALA A 44 10.91 -13.19 1.70
N VAL A 45 11.38 -13.24 2.96
CA VAL A 45 10.51 -13.38 4.14
C VAL A 45 9.56 -12.18 4.31
N GLU A 46 9.96 -11.00 3.85
CA GLU A 46 9.13 -9.80 3.96
C GLU A 46 7.87 -9.90 3.10
N ARG A 47 7.93 -10.61 1.96
CA ARG A 47 6.76 -10.89 1.11
C ARG A 47 5.65 -11.67 1.83
N LEU A 48 5.98 -12.34 2.93
CA LEU A 48 4.98 -13.03 3.76
C LEU A 48 4.34 -12.12 4.80
N ILE A 49 5.01 -11.04 5.22
CA ILE A 49 4.52 -10.13 6.26
C ILE A 49 3.88 -8.88 5.66
N THR A 50 4.38 -8.35 4.55
CA THR A 50 3.85 -7.18 3.85
C THR A 50 2.32 -7.27 3.61
N PRO A 51 1.77 -8.40 3.09
CA PRO A 51 0.33 -8.62 3.03
C PRO A 51 -0.41 -8.37 4.33
N ARG A 52 0.13 -8.94 5.40
CA ARG A 52 -0.55 -9.00 6.68
C ARG A 52 -0.58 -7.61 7.28
N LEU A 53 0.53 -6.89 7.17
CA LEU A 53 0.61 -5.49 7.57
C LEU A 53 -0.38 -4.61 6.78
N ALA A 54 -0.44 -4.79 5.45
CA ALA A 54 -1.39 -4.06 4.61
C ALA A 54 -2.85 -4.35 4.98
N LEU A 55 -3.21 -5.62 5.15
CA LEU A 55 -4.57 -6.00 5.54
C LEU A 55 -4.92 -5.57 6.96
N THR A 56 -3.99 -5.64 7.91
CA THR A 56 -4.22 -5.14 9.27
C THR A 56 -4.47 -3.63 9.27
N ALA A 57 -3.72 -2.86 8.49
CA ALA A 57 -4.00 -1.43 8.33
C ALA A 57 -5.36 -1.18 7.68
N ALA A 58 -5.71 -1.95 6.64
CA ALA A 58 -7.01 -1.87 5.99
C ALA A 58 -8.17 -2.19 6.94
N GLU A 59 -8.06 -3.26 7.74
CA GLU A 59 -9.06 -3.64 8.75
C GLU A 59 -9.21 -2.57 9.83
N TYR A 60 -8.11 -2.03 10.32
CA TYR A 60 -8.12 -0.94 11.30
C TYR A 60 -8.85 0.30 10.74
N LEU A 61 -8.49 0.73 9.53
CA LEU A 61 -9.13 1.88 8.88
C LEU A 61 -10.62 1.64 8.60
N ALA A 62 -10.98 0.44 8.14
CA ALA A 62 -12.37 0.11 7.81
C ALA A 62 -13.25 -0.04 9.06
N PHE A 63 -12.79 -0.81 10.06
CA PHE A 63 -13.64 -1.23 11.18
C PHE A 63 -13.55 -0.32 12.41
N GLU A 64 -12.44 0.40 12.59
CA GLU A 64 -12.27 1.30 13.74
C GLU A 64 -12.42 2.78 13.35
N HIS A 65 -12.27 3.12 12.07
CA HIS A 65 -12.32 4.51 11.58
C HIS A 65 -13.37 4.76 10.48
N ASP A 66 -14.23 3.78 10.17
CA ASP A 66 -15.34 3.90 9.21
C ASP A 66 -14.89 4.38 7.81
N TYR A 67 -13.71 3.96 7.35
CA TYR A 67 -13.26 4.21 5.96
C TYR A 67 -13.82 3.15 5.00
N HIS A 68 -14.17 3.57 3.79
CA HIS A 68 -14.25 2.67 2.65
C HIS A 68 -12.84 2.37 2.14
N VAL A 69 -12.39 1.14 2.35
CA VAL A 69 -11.02 0.73 2.01
C VAL A 69 -11.00 -0.10 0.72
N LEU A 70 -10.14 0.29 -0.22
CA LEU A 70 -9.77 -0.54 -1.36
C LEU A 70 -8.34 -1.04 -1.17
N VAL A 71 -8.16 -2.36 -1.07
CA VAL A 71 -6.83 -2.96 -1.04
C VAL A 71 -6.41 -3.37 -2.46
N ILE A 72 -5.25 -2.92 -2.90
CA ILE A 72 -4.60 -3.32 -4.16
C ILE A 72 -3.34 -4.11 -3.82
N TYR A 73 -3.15 -5.23 -4.50
CA TYR A 73 -2.19 -6.27 -4.15
C TYR A 73 -1.38 -6.73 -5.36
#